data_AF-L0IEY8-F1
#
_entry.id   AF-L0IEY8-F1
#
_cell.length_a   1.000
_cell.length_b   1.000
_cell.length_c   1.000
_cell.angle_alpha   90.00
_cell.angle_beta   90.00
_cell.angle_gamma   90.00
#
_symmetry.space_group_name_H-M   'P 1'
#
loop_
_entity.id
_entity.type
_entity.pdbx_description
1 polymer ?
#
loop_
_entity_poly.entity_id
_entity_poly.type
_entity_poly.pdbx_seq_one_letter_code
_entity_poly.pdbx_strand_id
1 'polypeptide(L)' 'MGRYRAIMTDTDREYITGEGDPSESQRLQSISRVRSRINDELVKDIEVLEEHHPDLLEELREVVCEKHDLGR' A
#
# COMPACT_ATOMS: atom_id res chain seq x y z
N MET A 1 -12.72 -17.62 0.41
CA MET A 1 -12.68 -16.23 -0.06
C MET A 1 -11.23 -15.78 -0.13
N GLY A 2 -10.73 -15.39 -1.31
CA GLY A 2 -9.39 -14.82 -1.42
C GLY A 2 -9.33 -13.52 -0.63
N ARG A 3 -8.31 -13.34 0.21
CA ARG A 3 -8.13 -12.09 0.95
C ARG A 3 -7.88 -10.98 -0.08
N TYR A 4 -8.79 -10.02 -0.20
CA TYR A 4 -8.57 -8.87 -1.07
C TYR A 4 -7.35 -8.10 -0.55
N ARG A 5 -6.31 -8.02 -1.39
CA ARG A 5 -5.08 -7.30 -1.08
C ARG A 5 -5.29 -5.81 -1.33
N ALA A 6 -4.75 -4.98 -0.43
CA ALA A 6 -4.56 -3.55 -0.68
C ALA A 6 -3.29 -3.34 -1.52
N ILE A 7 -2.51 -2.29 -1.24
CA ILE A 7 -1.25 -1.97 -1.95
C ILE A 7 -0.22 -3.11 -1.86
N MET A 8 -0.13 -3.80 -0.72
CA MET A 8 0.84 -4.87 -0.48
C MET A 8 0.19 -6.25 -0.60
N THR A 9 0.87 -7.19 -1.26
CA THR A 9 0.56 -8.62 -1.19
C THR A 9 0.99 -9.21 0.16
N ASP A 10 0.55 -10.42 0.47
CA ASP A 10 1.00 -11.14 1.66
C ASP A 10 2.53 -11.34 1.64
N THR A 11 3.10 -11.73 0.50
CA THR A 11 4.55 -11.86 0.32
C THR A 11 5.30 -10.54 0.48
N ASP A 12 4.74 -9.43 0.00
CA ASP A 12 5.37 -8.11 0.19
C ASP A 12 5.46 -7.78 1.69
N ARG A 13 4.44 -8.13 2.49
CA ARG A 13 4.46 -7.92 3.95
C ARG A 13 5.46 -8.84 4.63
N GLU A 14 5.44 -10.12 4.29
CA GLU A 14 6.39 -11.12 4.81
C GLU A 14 7.84 -10.66 4.58
N TYR A 15 8.20 -10.33 3.34
CA TYR A 15 9.57 -9.97 3.00
C TYR A 15 10.02 -8.61 3.56
N ILE A 16 9.10 -7.64 3.69
CA ILE A 16 9.45 -6.32 4.27
C ILE A 16 9.64 -6.41 5.78
N THR A 17 8.82 -7.22 6.47
CA THR A 17 8.91 -7.44 7.92
C THR A 17 10.06 -8.36 8.31
N GLY A 18 10.64 -9.09 7.35
CA GLY A 18 11.69 -10.07 7.62
C GLY A 18 11.16 -11.43 8.08
N GLU A 19 9.84 -11.63 8.03
CA GLU A 19 9.23 -12.92 8.27
C GLU A 19 9.69 -13.92 7.19
N GLY A 20 10.00 -15.15 7.58
CA GLY A 20 10.48 -16.19 6.66
C GLY A 20 11.96 -16.10 6.24
N ASP A 21 12.76 -15.25 6.89
CA ASP A 21 14.20 -15.05 6.62
C ASP A 21 14.52 -14.74 5.14
N PRO A 22 13.94 -13.65 4.59
CA PRO A 22 14.16 -13.28 3.19
C PRO A 22 15.58 -12.77 2.98
N SER A 23 16.15 -13.08 1.82
CA SER A 23 17.40 -12.46 1.39
C SER A 23 17.25 -10.93 1.23
N GLU A 24 18.36 -10.21 1.36
CA GLU A 24 18.38 -8.75 1.16
C GLU A 24 17.80 -8.34 -0.21
N SER A 25 18.10 -9.11 -1.25
CA SER A 25 17.54 -8.89 -2.59
C SER A 25 16.02 -9.04 -2.62
N GLN A 26 15.46 -10.07 -1.99
CA GLN A 26 14.00 -10.28 -1.92
C GLN A 26 13.30 -9.13 -1.18
N ARG A 27 13.91 -8.66 -0.08
CA ARG A 27 13.40 -7.51 0.68
C ARG A 27 13.44 -6.24 -0.16
N LEU A 28 14.57 -5.93 -0.81
CA LEU A 28 14.72 -4.76 -1.67
C LEU A 28 13.75 -4.77 -2.86
N GLN A 29 13.57 -5.92 -3.50
CA GLN A 29 12.60 -6.07 -4.58
C GLN A 29 11.17 -5.80 -4.12
N SER A 30 10.79 -6.26 -2.92
CA SER A 30 9.44 -6.04 -2.39
C SER A 30 9.22 -4.56 -2.06
N ILE A 31 10.22 -3.89 -1.47
CA ILE A 31 10.18 -2.44 -1.26
C ILE A 31 10.03 -1.70 -2.59
N SER A 32 10.80 -2.08 -3.61
CA SER A 32 10.74 -1.47 -4.95
C SER A 32 9.36 -1.65 -5.59
N ARG A 33 8.79 -2.85 -5.53
CA ARG A 33 7.43 -3.13 -6.03
C ARG A 33 6.38 -2.29 -5.32
N VAL A 34 6.43 -2.20 -4.00
CA VAL A 34 5.49 -1.39 -3.22
C VAL A 34 5.63 0.09 -3.56
N ARG A 35 6.87 0.60 -3.72
CA ARG A 35 7.10 1.97 -4.16
C ARG A 35 6.49 2.26 -5.53
N SER A 36 6.66 1.37 -6.51
CA SER A 36 6.04 1.56 -7.82
C SER A 36 4.52 1.56 -7.72
N ARG A 37 3.91 0.65 -6.95
CA ARG A 37 2.45 0.68 -6.75
C ARG A 37 1.96 2.00 -6.13
N ILE A 38 2.72 2.59 -5.21
CA ILE A 38 2.36 3.89 -4.61
C ILE A 38 2.48 5.04 -5.61
N ASN A 39 3.54 5.07 -6.43
CA ASN A 39 3.81 6.20 -7.33
C ASN A 39 3.12 6.08 -8.69
N ASP A 40 2.81 4.87 -9.14
CA ASP A 40 2.29 4.62 -10.48
C ASP A 40 0.82 4.21 -10.44
N GLU A 41 0.47 3.20 -9.62
CA GLU A 41 -0.88 2.61 -9.64
C GLU A 41 -1.86 3.38 -8.75
N LEU A 42 -1.45 3.68 -7.51
CA LEU A 42 -2.29 4.42 -6.57
C LEU A 42 -2.58 5.84 -7.06
N VAL A 43 -1.68 6.45 -7.82
CA VAL A 43 -1.93 7.76 -8.45
C VAL A 43 -3.12 7.67 -9.41
N LYS A 44 -3.13 6.66 -10.28
CA LYS A 44 -4.26 6.43 -11.20
C LYS A 44 -5.54 6.13 -10.44
N ASP A 45 -5.47 5.33 -9.37
CA ASP A 45 -6.62 5.04 -8.53
C ASP A 45 -7.16 6.33 -7.90
N ILE A 46 -6.30 7.22 -7.40
CA ILE A 46 -6.69 8.53 -6.85
C ILE A 46 -7.40 9.38 -7.91
N GLU A 47 -6.89 9.45 -9.13
CA GLU A 47 -7.53 10.20 -10.22
C GLU A 47 -8.95 9.69 -10.52
N VAL A 48 -9.11 8.36 -10.58
CA VAL A 48 -10.42 7.71 -10.80
C VAL A 48 -11.38 7.98 -9.65
N LEU A 49 -10.90 7.89 -8.40
CA LEU A 49 -11.72 8.16 -7.23
C LEU A 49 -12.11 9.64 -7.15
N GLU A 50 -11.20 10.56 -7.44
CA GLU A 50 -11.49 12.00 -7.47
C GLU A 50 -12.58 12.34 -8.49
N GLU A 51 -12.55 11.70 -9.67
CA GLU A 51 -13.53 11.96 -10.72
C GLU A 51 -14.90 11.33 -10.46
N HIS A 52 -14.94 10.10 -9.95
CA HIS A 52 -16.19 9.32 -9.90
C HIS A 52 -16.78 9.14 -8.50
N HIS A 53 -15.93 9.07 -7.47
CA HIS A 53 -16.32 8.70 -6.10
C HIS A 53 -15.45 9.44 -5.06
N PRO A 54 -15.60 10.77 -4.94
CA PRO A 54 -14.76 11.58 -4.07
C PRO A 54 -14.91 11.22 -2.57
N ASP A 55 -16.06 10.66 -2.18
CA ASP A 55 -16.30 10.09 -0.85
C ASP A 55 -15.31 8.95 -0.51
N LEU A 56 -15.07 8.02 -1.44
CA LEU A 56 -14.10 6.95 -1.24
C LEU A 56 -12.65 7.48 -1.19
N LEU A 57 -12.35 8.57 -1.90
CA LEU A 57 -11.05 9.23 -1.81
C LEU A 57 -10.85 9.88 -0.44
N GLU A 58 -11.90 10.47 0.15
CA GLU A 58 -11.88 11.01 1.50
C GLU A 58 -11.62 9.89 2.52
N GLU A 59 -12.35 8.77 2.44
CA GLU A 59 -12.12 7.61 3.31
C GLU A 59 -10.67 7.08 3.20
N LEU A 60 -10.11 7.01 1.98
CA LEU A 60 -8.72 6.63 1.77
C LEU A 60 -7.75 7.60 2.45
N ARG A 61 -7.99 8.91 2.32
CA ARG A 61 -7.16 9.96 2.95
C ARG A 61 -7.24 9.88 4.46
N GLU A 62 -8.43 9.70 5.04
CA GLU A 62 -8.62 9.50 6.47
C GLU A 62 -7.81 8.31 6.98
N VAL A 63 -7.92 7.14 6.35
CA VAL A 63 -7.18 5.94 6.77
C VAL A 63 -5.66 6.13 6.71
N VAL A 64 -5.14 6.89 5.74
CA VAL A 64 -3.70 7.15 5.59
C VAL A 64 -3.21 8.23 6.57
N CYS A 65 -3.95 9.33 6.70
CA CYS A 65 -3.56 10.48 7.51
C CYS A 65 -3.84 10.29 9.00
N GLU A 66 -4.99 9.77 9.39
CA GLU A 66 -5.35 9.61 10.81
C GLU A 66 -4.55 8.51 11.50
N LYS A 67 -4.14 7.47 10.77
CA LYS A 67 -3.21 6.46 11.32
C LYS A 67 -1.81 7.02 11.61
N HIS A 68 -1.48 8.19 11.10
CA HIS A 68 -0.23 8.89 11.35
C HIS A 68 -0.30 9.85 12.55
N ASP A 69 -1.48 10.12 13.11
CA ASP A 69 -1.68 11.04 14.24
C ASP A 69 -1.71 10.33 15.63
N LEU A 70 -1.81 8.99 15.68
CA LEU A 70 -1.75 8.20 16.92
C LEU A 70 -0.32 8.02 17.50
N GLY A 71 0.66 8.77 16.99
CA GLY A 71 2.08 8.64 17.35
C GLY A 71 2.74 9.93 17.82
N ARG A 72 1.99 10.96 18.23
CA ARG A 72 2.55 12.18 18.85
C ARG A 72 2.46 12.16 20.36
#